data_AF-A0A0N5BZN3-F1
#
_entry.id   AF-A0A0N5BZN3-F1
#
_cell.length_a   1.000
_cell.length_b   1.000
_cell.length_c   1.000
_cell.angle_alpha   90.00
_cell.angle_beta   90.00
_cell.angle_gamma   90.00
#
_symmetry.space_group_name_H-M   'P 1'
#
loop_
_entity.id
_entity.type
_entity.pdbx_description
1 polymer ?
#
loop_
_entity_poly.entity_id
_entity_poly.type
_entity_poly.pdbx_seq_one_letter_code
_entity_poly.pdbx_strand_id
1 'polypeptide(L)'
;MYPSNYLDLITYSKDYNKSWRILSAVWIFLTICSTILHMLVIINPEWIGNNKTKSYFGLYNYCNNGIDCEWDIMTIKPFSIISHISFLFYVSAAILNGFSIFSIMLFVLLTERYVFLVASWFQLLSFVMTTIGSFVFPFSWDHSIAREICDSQIYTLGYCSVRWAFVMSIVLIFDQLLLSILGFILARKQPQRLPEYYDYLNYCKGSSFDGSRDEKEVY
;
A
#
# COMPACT_ATOMS: atom_id res chain seq x y z
N MET A 1 16.58 -41.30 21.55
CA MET A 1 15.91 -40.29 22.39
C MET A 1 15.82 -38.96 21.62
N TYR A 2 15.11 -38.96 20.49
CA TYR A 2 14.91 -37.83 19.56
C TYR A 2 13.43 -37.45 19.22
N PRO A 3 12.38 -38.19 19.64
CA PRO A 3 11.04 -37.96 19.07
C PRO A 3 10.32 -36.70 19.60
N SER A 4 10.64 -36.17 20.79
CA SER A 4 9.95 -34.97 21.33
C SER A 4 10.28 -33.72 20.51
N ASN A 5 11.56 -33.48 20.22
CA ASN A 5 12.01 -32.30 19.46
C ASN A 5 11.44 -32.27 18.04
N TYR A 6 11.16 -33.42 17.44
CA TYR A 6 10.65 -33.51 16.07
C TYR A 6 9.16 -33.14 15.98
N LEU A 7 8.35 -33.61 16.93
CA LEU A 7 6.92 -33.30 16.96
C LEU A 7 6.71 -31.80 17.23
N ASP A 8 7.53 -31.21 18.09
CA ASP A 8 7.53 -29.77 18.38
C ASP A 8 7.90 -28.93 17.14
N LEU A 9 8.89 -29.37 16.35
CA LEU A 9 9.28 -28.72 15.09
C LEU A 9 8.18 -28.77 14.02
N ILE A 10 7.50 -29.92 13.86
CA ILE A 10 6.38 -30.03 12.91
C ILE A 10 5.21 -29.13 13.34
N THR A 11 4.91 -29.12 14.63
CA THR A 11 3.80 -28.32 15.19
C THR A 11 4.10 -26.83 15.01
N TYR A 12 5.32 -26.40 15.36
CA TYR A 12 5.80 -25.05 15.14
C TYR A 12 5.74 -24.64 13.66
N SER A 13 6.19 -25.51 12.74
CA SER A 13 6.14 -25.25 11.30
C SER A 13 4.70 -25.10 10.78
N LYS A 14 3.77 -25.95 11.25
CA LYS A 14 2.34 -25.83 10.90
C LYS A 14 1.73 -24.53 11.40
N ASP A 15 1.99 -24.16 12.66
CA ASP A 15 1.47 -22.93 13.27
C ASP A 15 2.05 -21.68 12.61
N TYR A 16 3.34 -21.71 12.28
CA TYR A 16 4.02 -20.67 11.52
C TYR A 16 3.40 -20.50 10.12
N ASN A 17 3.18 -21.61 9.40
CA ASN A 17 2.61 -21.58 8.05
C ASN A 17 1.15 -21.08 8.07
N LYS A 18 0.36 -21.45 9.09
CA LYS A 18 -0.98 -20.91 9.31
C LYS A 18 -0.94 -19.39 9.55
N SER A 19 -0.05 -18.93 10.41
CA SER A 19 0.10 -17.51 10.73
C SER A 19 0.54 -16.69 9.51
N TRP A 20 1.47 -17.21 8.71
CA TRP A 20 1.90 -16.58 7.47
C TRP A 20 0.77 -16.47 6.44
N ARG A 21 -0.05 -17.52 6.28
CA ARG A 21 -1.23 -17.49 5.39
C ARG A 21 -2.26 -16.44 5.81
N ILE A 22 -2.54 -16.33 7.12
CA ILE A 22 -3.44 -15.31 7.65
C ILE A 22 -2.89 -13.91 7.35
N LEU A 23 -1.60 -13.68 7.62
CA LEU A 23 -0.95 -12.40 7.38
C LEU A 23 -0.95 -12.03 5.89
N SER A 24 -0.75 -13.01 5.00
CA SER A 24 -0.87 -12.84 3.56
C SER A 24 -2.30 -12.48 3.13
N ALA A 25 -3.31 -13.17 3.64
CA ALA A 25 -4.71 -12.86 3.33
C ALA A 25 -5.12 -11.45 3.80
N VAL A 26 -4.69 -11.05 5.00
CA VAL A 26 -4.90 -9.70 5.52
C VAL A 26 -4.21 -8.66 4.64
N TRP A 27 -2.97 -8.90 4.21
CA TRP A 27 -2.25 -7.99 3.32
C TRP A 27 -2.95 -7.82 1.96
N ILE A 28 -3.46 -8.90 1.36
CA ILE A 28 -4.22 -8.83 0.10
C ILE A 28 -5.50 -8.01 0.27
N PHE A 29 -6.26 -8.27 1.33
CA PHE A 29 -7.48 -7.53 1.64
C PHE A 29 -7.20 -6.03 1.83
N LEU A 30 -6.19 -5.70 2.65
CA LEU A 30 -5.78 -4.32 2.87
C LEU A 30 -5.30 -3.65 1.57
N THR A 31 -4.60 -4.36 0.69
CA THR A 31 -4.18 -3.82 -0.62
C THR A 31 -5.36 -3.43 -1.51
N ILE A 32 -6.42 -4.26 -1.53
CA ILE A 32 -7.66 -3.97 -2.26
C ILE A 32 -8.33 -2.72 -1.67
N CYS A 33 -8.48 -2.66 -0.34
CA CYS A 33 -9.03 -1.49 0.34
C CYS A 33 -8.20 -0.23 0.08
N SER A 34 -6.88 -0.33 0.08
CA SER A 34 -5.95 0.77 -0.20
C SER A 34 -6.18 1.36 -1.58
N THR A 35 -6.40 0.53 -2.61
CA THR A 35 -6.69 1.01 -3.96
C THR A 35 -8.04 1.71 -4.04
N ILE A 36 -9.06 1.19 -3.34
CA ILE A 36 -10.36 1.86 -3.25
C ILE A 36 -10.21 3.23 -2.57
N LEU A 37 -9.49 3.29 -1.45
CA LEU A 37 -9.20 4.54 -0.75
C LEU A 37 -8.44 5.54 -1.64
N HIS A 38 -7.46 5.06 -2.41
CA HIS A 38 -6.72 5.90 -3.37
C HIS A 38 -7.65 6.51 -4.41
N MET A 39 -8.54 5.71 -5.00
CA MET A 39 -9.54 6.20 -5.95
C MET A 39 -10.48 7.22 -5.31
N LEU A 40 -10.94 6.98 -4.08
CA LEU A 40 -11.79 7.93 -3.36
C LEU A 40 -11.08 9.27 -3.13
N VAL A 41 -9.80 9.26 -2.78
CA VAL A 41 -9.01 10.50 -2.57
C VAL A 41 -8.88 11.31 -3.85
N ILE A 42 -8.70 10.64 -4.99
CA ILE A 42 -8.62 11.30 -6.30
C ILE A 42 -9.98 11.83 -6.76
N ILE A 43 -11.03 11.01 -6.64
CA ILE A 43 -12.37 11.37 -7.12
C ILE A 43 -12.89 12.57 -6.32
N ASN A 44 -12.74 12.55 -5.00
CA ASN A 44 -13.28 13.61 -4.15
C ASN A 44 -12.64 14.97 -4.50
N PRO A 45 -13.42 15.92 -5.05
CA PRO A 45 -12.91 17.24 -5.47
C PRO A 45 -12.73 18.20 -4.29
N GLU A 46 -13.23 17.82 -3.12
CA GLU A 46 -13.37 18.68 -1.97
C GLU A 46 -12.25 18.40 -0.95
N TRP A 47 -11.09 19.00 -1.15
CA TRP A 47 -9.96 18.88 -0.22
C TRP A 47 -9.99 19.99 0.83
N ILE A 48 -10.24 21.22 0.39
CA ILE A 48 -10.51 22.38 1.23
C ILE A 48 -11.74 23.07 0.68
N GLY A 49 -12.55 23.63 1.56
CA GLY A 49 -13.57 24.56 1.11
C GLY A 49 -14.08 25.48 2.21
N ASN A 50 -14.93 26.38 1.78
CA ASN A 50 -15.58 27.38 2.60
C ASN A 50 -17.05 27.01 2.77
N ASN A 51 -17.48 26.81 4.02
CA ASN A 51 -18.84 26.39 4.32
C ASN A 51 -19.87 27.52 4.10
N LYS A 52 -19.44 28.80 4.13
CA LYS A 52 -20.34 29.95 3.96
C LYS A 52 -20.72 30.16 2.50
N THR A 53 -19.72 30.15 1.63
CA THR A 53 -19.92 30.41 0.19
C THR A 53 -20.17 29.13 -0.60
N LYS A 54 -20.07 27.94 0.00
CA LYS A 54 -20.08 26.61 -0.65
C LYS A 54 -18.99 26.44 -1.72
N SER A 55 -17.98 27.30 -1.74
CA SER A 55 -16.83 27.23 -2.63
C SER A 55 -15.85 26.15 -2.13
N TYR A 56 -15.17 25.46 -3.05
CA TYR A 56 -14.18 24.45 -2.72
C TYR A 56 -13.05 24.43 -3.74
N PHE A 57 -11.90 23.91 -3.35
CA PHE A 57 -10.85 23.57 -4.29
C PHE A 57 -10.22 22.22 -3.91
N GLY A 58 -9.91 21.45 -4.93
CA GLY A 58 -9.33 20.13 -4.84
C GLY A 58 -8.06 20.01 -5.66
N LEU A 59 -7.69 18.75 -5.90
CA LEU A 59 -6.48 18.40 -6.64
C LEU A 59 -6.56 18.82 -8.12
N TYR A 60 -7.69 18.55 -8.77
CA TYR A 60 -7.87 18.75 -10.23
C TYR A 60 -9.05 19.65 -10.60
N ASN A 61 -9.90 20.03 -9.65
CA ASN A 61 -11.08 20.85 -9.89
C ASN A 61 -11.25 21.87 -8.76
N TYR A 62 -11.84 23.02 -9.06
CA TYR A 62 -12.19 24.05 -8.10
C TYR A 62 -13.52 24.71 -8.48
N CYS A 63 -14.26 25.14 -7.47
CA CYS A 63 -15.47 25.92 -7.62
C CYS A 63 -15.40 27.18 -6.76
N ASN A 64 -15.45 28.34 -7.41
CA ASN A 64 -15.47 29.64 -6.75
C ASN A 64 -16.90 30.13 -6.47
N ASN A 65 -17.87 29.77 -7.32
CA ASN A 65 -19.26 30.23 -7.24
C ASN A 65 -20.15 29.11 -6.68
N GLY A 66 -20.43 29.10 -5.37
CA GLY A 66 -21.16 28.02 -4.70
C GLY A 66 -22.65 27.85 -5.03
N ILE A 67 -23.13 28.46 -6.12
CA ILE A 67 -24.51 28.31 -6.62
C ILE A 67 -24.54 27.34 -7.82
N ASP A 68 -23.50 27.35 -8.68
CA ASP A 68 -23.41 26.54 -9.91
C ASP A 68 -22.15 25.66 -9.92
N CYS A 69 -21.94 24.88 -8.86
CA CYS A 69 -20.87 23.88 -8.82
C CYS A 69 -21.40 22.54 -9.37
N GLU A 70 -21.51 22.41 -10.69
CA GLU A 70 -21.75 21.10 -11.31
C GLU A 70 -20.44 20.30 -11.26
N TRP A 71 -20.44 19.21 -10.47
CA TRP A 71 -19.28 18.36 -10.34
C TRP A 71 -19.26 17.29 -11.43
N ASP A 72 -18.23 17.34 -12.26
CA ASP A 72 -17.94 16.34 -13.28
C ASP A 72 -16.52 15.78 -13.10
N ILE A 73 -16.40 14.45 -13.11
CA ILE A 73 -15.15 13.69 -12.95
C ILE A 73 -14.23 13.88 -14.15
N MET A 74 -14.81 14.10 -15.34
CA MET A 74 -14.06 14.20 -16.59
C MET A 74 -13.54 15.62 -16.86
N THR A 75 -14.06 16.61 -16.16
CA THR A 75 -13.67 18.01 -16.31
C THR A 75 -12.48 18.33 -15.41
N ILE A 76 -11.28 18.32 -16.01
CA ILE A 76 -10.04 18.71 -15.33
C ILE A 76 -9.85 20.23 -15.45
N LYS A 77 -9.96 20.92 -14.31
CA LYS A 77 -9.83 22.37 -14.20
C LYS A 77 -8.86 22.71 -13.05
N PRO A 78 -7.54 22.56 -13.26
CA PRO A 78 -6.55 22.93 -12.26
C PRO A 78 -6.58 24.45 -12.04
N PHE A 79 -6.50 24.89 -10.78
CA PHE A 79 -6.40 26.32 -10.47
C PHE A 79 -4.96 26.84 -10.49
N SER A 80 -3.96 25.94 -10.38
CA SER A 80 -2.53 26.28 -10.36
C SER A 80 -1.69 25.19 -11.03
N ILE A 81 -0.50 25.54 -11.49
CA ILE A 81 0.51 24.58 -11.98
C ILE A 81 0.90 23.61 -10.86
N ILE A 82 1.01 24.11 -9.62
CA ILE A 82 1.40 23.31 -8.45
C ILE A 82 0.31 22.26 -8.13
N SER A 83 -0.97 22.63 -8.24
CA SER A 83 -2.07 21.69 -8.01
C SER A 83 -2.10 20.61 -9.09
N HIS A 84 -1.84 20.98 -10.35
CA HIS A 84 -1.73 20.04 -11.46
C HIS A 84 -0.57 19.05 -11.26
N ILE A 85 0.60 19.51 -10.80
CA ILE A 85 1.73 18.62 -10.48
C ILE A 85 1.35 17.64 -9.36
N SER A 86 0.70 18.11 -8.30
CA SER A 86 0.21 17.25 -7.22
C SER A 86 -0.76 16.19 -7.76
N PHE A 87 -1.71 16.58 -8.62
CA PHE A 87 -2.65 15.65 -9.26
C PHE A 87 -1.94 14.56 -10.08
N LEU A 88 -0.92 14.91 -10.86
CA LEU A 88 -0.13 13.93 -11.63
C LEU A 88 0.61 12.94 -10.74
N PHE A 89 1.15 13.38 -9.59
CA PHE A 89 1.74 12.48 -8.61
C PHE A 89 0.71 11.49 -8.04
N TYR A 90 -0.51 11.96 -7.74
CA TYR A 90 -1.58 11.09 -7.27
C TYR A 90 -2.05 10.07 -8.33
N VAL A 91 -2.19 10.49 -9.58
CA VAL A 91 -2.57 9.61 -10.69
C VAL A 91 -1.49 8.56 -10.97
N SER A 92 -0.22 8.98 -11.02
CA SER A 92 0.89 8.03 -11.21
C SER A 92 0.99 7.03 -10.05
N ALA A 93 0.79 7.49 -8.80
CA ALA A 93 0.72 6.62 -7.64
C ALA A 93 -0.46 5.63 -7.71
N ALA A 94 -1.63 6.05 -8.21
CA ALA A 94 -2.80 5.18 -8.38
C ALA A 94 -2.55 4.08 -9.43
N ILE A 95 -1.88 4.43 -10.54
CA ILE A 95 -1.50 3.46 -11.58
C ILE A 95 -0.55 2.41 -10.99
N LEU A 96 0.46 2.82 -10.22
CA LEU A 96 1.39 1.91 -9.55
C LEU A 96 0.69 1.00 -8.53
N ASN A 97 -0.26 1.54 -7.76
CA ASN A 97 -1.06 0.75 -6.82
C ASN A 97 -1.95 -0.28 -7.56
N GLY A 98 -2.54 0.13 -8.70
CA GLY A 98 -3.29 -0.76 -9.59
C GLY A 98 -2.43 -1.90 -10.16
N PHE A 99 -1.19 -1.62 -10.59
CA PHE A 99 -0.25 -2.66 -11.00
C PHE A 99 0.11 -3.63 -9.88
N SER A 100 0.18 -3.15 -8.64
CA SER A 100 0.36 -4.01 -7.47
C SER A 100 -0.79 -5.02 -7.33
N ILE A 101 -2.05 -4.59 -7.43
CA ILE A 101 -3.21 -5.51 -7.44
C ILE A 101 -3.16 -6.48 -8.61
N PHE A 102 -2.84 -6.00 -9.82
CA PHE A 102 -2.76 -6.86 -11.00
C PHE A 102 -1.70 -7.96 -10.83
N SER A 103 -0.56 -7.63 -10.21
CA SER A 103 0.47 -8.62 -9.90
C SER A 103 0.00 -9.68 -8.90
N ILE A 104 -0.89 -9.33 -7.95
CA ILE A 104 -1.53 -10.29 -7.05
C ILE A 104 -2.47 -11.24 -7.82
N MET A 105 -3.19 -10.77 -8.85
CA MET A 105 -4.04 -11.64 -9.67
C MET A 105 -3.23 -12.67 -10.48
N LEU A 106 -1.97 -12.36 -10.78
CA LEU A 106 -1.02 -13.24 -11.45
C LEU A 106 -0.41 -14.34 -10.56
N PHE A 107 -0.87 -14.49 -9.30
CA PHE A 107 -0.44 -15.53 -8.35
C PHE A 107 -0.48 -16.96 -8.93
N VAL A 108 -1.32 -17.19 -9.94
CA VAL A 108 -1.48 -18.50 -10.60
C VAL A 108 -0.30 -18.86 -11.51
N LEU A 109 0.46 -17.88 -12.03
CA LEU A 109 1.48 -18.09 -13.06
C LEU A 109 2.93 -17.93 -12.58
N LEU A 110 3.16 -17.23 -11.46
CA LEU A 110 4.48 -16.85 -10.98
C LEU A 110 4.76 -17.43 -9.58
N THR A 111 6.05 -17.61 -9.24
CA THR A 111 6.43 -18.03 -7.88
C THR A 111 5.97 -16.97 -6.87
N GLU A 112 5.25 -17.42 -5.85
CA GLU A 112 4.63 -16.60 -4.78
C GLU A 112 5.60 -15.55 -4.20
N ARG A 113 6.90 -15.87 -4.05
CA ARG A 113 7.94 -14.96 -3.53
C ARG A 113 8.10 -13.69 -4.37
N TYR A 114 8.20 -13.84 -5.68
CA TYR A 114 8.50 -12.73 -6.58
C TYR A 114 7.29 -11.81 -6.72
N VAL A 115 6.07 -12.36 -6.65
CA VAL A 115 4.83 -11.59 -6.68
C VAL A 115 4.76 -10.62 -5.49
N PHE A 116 4.96 -11.11 -4.26
CA PHE A 116 4.98 -10.24 -3.08
C PHE A 116 6.07 -9.17 -3.16
N LEU A 117 7.27 -9.54 -3.62
CA LEU A 117 8.39 -8.61 -3.71
C LEU A 117 8.13 -7.48 -4.71
N VAL A 118 7.67 -7.81 -5.92
CA VAL A 118 7.35 -6.83 -6.96
C VAL A 118 6.17 -5.95 -6.54
N ALA A 119 5.10 -6.54 -5.99
CA ALA A 119 3.95 -5.80 -5.48
C ALA A 119 4.33 -4.82 -4.36
N SER A 120 5.23 -5.21 -3.46
CA SER A 120 5.72 -4.36 -2.37
C SER A 120 6.53 -3.17 -2.89
N TRP A 121 7.34 -3.37 -3.94
CA TRP A 121 8.05 -2.26 -4.59
C TRP A 121 7.10 -1.27 -5.25
N PHE A 122 6.05 -1.75 -5.93
CA PHE A 122 5.04 -0.87 -6.51
C PHE A 122 4.25 -0.10 -5.44
N GLN A 123 3.91 -0.74 -4.32
CA GLN A 123 3.29 -0.08 -3.16
C GLN A 123 4.21 0.97 -2.54
N LEU A 124 5.51 0.67 -2.39
CA LEU A 124 6.48 1.61 -1.85
C LEU A 124 6.65 2.83 -2.77
N LEU A 125 6.73 2.62 -4.09
CA LEU A 125 6.83 3.72 -5.04
C LEU A 125 5.54 4.57 -5.05
N SER A 126 4.38 3.92 -4.96
CA SER A 126 3.08 4.60 -4.82
C SER A 126 3.02 5.45 -3.54
N PHE A 127 3.50 4.93 -2.41
CA PHE A 127 3.62 5.66 -1.14
C PHE A 127 4.46 6.94 -1.30
N VAL A 128 5.65 6.83 -1.92
CA VAL A 128 6.54 7.98 -2.13
C VAL A 128 5.85 9.06 -2.97
N MET A 129 5.20 8.67 -4.07
CA MET A 129 4.52 9.61 -4.96
C MET A 129 3.30 10.27 -4.29
N THR A 130 2.49 9.51 -3.56
CA THR A 130 1.35 10.03 -2.79
C THR A 130 1.81 11.01 -1.72
N THR A 131 2.91 10.69 -1.04
CA THR A 131 3.52 11.56 -0.03
C THR A 131 3.99 12.88 -0.65
N ILE A 132 4.75 12.82 -1.75
CA ILE A 132 5.20 14.02 -2.47
C ILE A 132 3.99 14.85 -2.92
N GLY A 133 2.96 14.23 -3.49
CA GLY A 133 1.72 14.91 -3.89
C GLY A 133 1.06 15.65 -2.73
N SER A 134 0.95 15.02 -1.56
CA SER A 134 0.40 15.62 -0.34
C SER A 134 1.23 16.80 0.18
N PHE A 135 2.57 16.73 0.10
CA PHE A 135 3.43 17.85 0.49
C PHE A 135 3.44 18.99 -0.52
N VAL A 136 3.30 18.70 -1.80
CA VAL A 136 3.25 19.71 -2.88
C VAL A 136 1.95 20.50 -2.84
N PHE A 137 0.84 19.86 -2.46
CA PHE A 137 -0.48 20.47 -2.49
C PHE A 137 -0.63 21.75 -1.64
N PRO A 138 -0.17 21.81 -0.37
CA PRO A 138 -0.18 23.03 0.45
C PRO A 138 0.51 24.24 -0.19
N PHE A 139 1.55 24.05 -0.99
CA PHE A 139 2.20 25.16 -1.70
C PHE A 139 1.28 25.81 -2.75
N SER A 140 0.23 25.11 -3.18
CA SER A 140 -0.76 25.67 -4.11
C SER A 140 -1.65 26.71 -3.44
N TRP A 141 -1.76 26.73 -2.11
CA TRP A 141 -2.71 27.58 -1.38
C TRP A 141 -2.36 29.06 -1.43
N ASP A 142 -1.13 29.40 -1.82
CA ASP A 142 -0.69 30.79 -1.96
C ASP A 142 -1.20 31.46 -3.26
N HIS A 143 -1.81 30.69 -4.16
CA HIS A 143 -2.33 31.19 -5.43
C HIS A 143 -3.55 32.13 -5.24
N SER A 144 -3.72 33.11 -6.13
CA SER A 144 -4.81 34.12 -6.07
C SER A 144 -6.20 33.50 -5.94
N ILE A 145 -6.49 32.46 -6.74
CA ILE A 145 -7.76 31.71 -6.71
C ILE A 145 -8.03 31.08 -5.34
N ALA A 146 -7.00 30.52 -4.67
CA ALA A 146 -7.17 29.94 -3.34
C ALA A 146 -7.44 31.01 -2.28
N ARG A 147 -6.83 32.19 -2.42
CA ARG A 147 -7.08 33.37 -1.56
C ARG A 147 -8.49 33.93 -1.73
N GLU A 148 -9.00 33.92 -2.96
CA GLU A 148 -10.37 34.35 -3.29
C GLU A 148 -11.42 33.42 -2.67
N ILE A 149 -11.27 32.11 -2.83
CA ILE A 149 -12.19 31.11 -2.25
C ILE A 149 -12.23 31.18 -0.72
N CYS A 150 -11.08 31.46 -0.11
CA CYS A 150 -10.93 31.54 1.34
C CYS A 150 -11.11 32.96 1.90
N ASP A 151 -11.50 33.94 1.06
CA ASP A 151 -11.78 35.34 1.42
C ASP A 151 -10.69 35.96 2.33
N SER A 152 -9.41 35.78 1.97
CA SER A 152 -8.29 36.24 2.79
C SER A 152 -7.11 36.76 1.96
N GLN A 153 -6.59 37.94 2.32
CA GLN A 153 -5.39 38.54 1.68
C GLN A 153 -4.09 37.77 2.00
N ILE A 154 -4.08 37.08 3.15
CA ILE A 154 -3.04 36.15 3.63
C ILE A 154 -3.81 34.92 4.13
N TYR A 155 -3.41 33.72 3.69
CA TYR A 155 -4.11 32.47 3.99
C TYR A 155 -4.22 32.28 5.51
N THR A 156 -5.40 32.56 6.07
CA THR A 156 -5.70 32.37 7.49
C THR A 156 -6.70 31.23 7.61
N LEU A 157 -6.39 30.21 8.42
CA LEU A 157 -7.26 29.04 8.65
C LEU A 157 -8.64 29.38 9.29
N GLY A 158 -8.98 30.67 9.43
CA GLY A 158 -10.23 31.14 10.03
C GLY A 158 -11.46 31.05 9.13
N TYR A 159 -11.30 30.96 7.80
CA TYR A 159 -12.43 30.97 6.85
C TYR A 159 -12.55 29.70 5.97
N CYS A 160 -11.45 28.99 5.71
CA CYS A 160 -11.44 27.73 4.95
C CYS A 160 -11.18 26.54 5.88
N SER A 161 -11.99 25.49 5.75
CA SER A 161 -11.85 24.24 6.53
C SER A 161 -11.32 23.09 5.67
N VAL A 162 -10.45 22.29 6.25
CA VAL A 162 -10.01 21.01 5.69
C VAL A 162 -11.19 20.05 5.62
N ARG A 163 -11.34 19.37 4.48
CA ARG A 163 -12.42 18.42 4.22
C ARG A 163 -11.91 16.97 4.26
N TRP A 164 -12.84 16.03 4.16
CA TRP A 164 -12.58 14.59 4.30
C TRP A 164 -11.51 14.06 3.34
N ALA A 165 -11.44 14.56 2.10
CA ALA A 165 -10.50 14.04 1.11
C ALA A 165 -9.03 14.20 1.54
N PHE A 166 -8.69 15.32 2.17
CA PHE A 166 -7.34 15.57 2.69
C PHE A 166 -7.02 14.69 3.91
N VAL A 167 -8.00 14.41 4.77
CA VAL A 167 -7.80 13.48 5.89
C VAL A 167 -7.60 12.05 5.37
N MET A 168 -8.38 11.64 4.39
CA MET A 168 -8.25 10.33 3.73
C MET A 168 -6.91 10.19 3.01
N SER A 169 -6.35 11.29 2.46
CA SER A 169 -5.03 11.24 1.82
C SER A 169 -3.92 10.96 2.82
N ILE A 170 -4.00 11.51 4.04
CA ILE A 170 -3.05 11.21 5.13
C ILE A 170 -3.20 9.75 5.58
N VAL A 171 -4.43 9.28 5.78
CA VAL A 171 -4.69 7.87 6.13
C VAL A 171 -4.13 6.92 5.07
N LEU A 172 -4.30 7.25 3.79
CA LEU A 172 -3.76 6.49 2.66
C LEU A 172 -2.23 6.40 2.71
N ILE A 173 -1.52 7.47 3.05
CA ILE A 173 -0.05 7.46 3.17
C ILE A 173 0.40 6.44 4.23
N PHE A 174 -0.24 6.44 5.41
CA PHE A 174 0.10 5.48 6.46
C PHE A 174 -0.25 4.04 6.07
N ASP A 175 -1.41 3.84 5.44
CA ASP A 175 -1.85 2.53 4.96
C ASP A 175 -0.86 1.95 3.92
N GLN A 176 -0.48 2.73 2.91
CA GLN A 176 0.49 2.32 1.89
C GLN A 176 1.86 2.00 2.47
N LEU A 177 2.32 2.77 3.46
CA LEU A 177 3.58 2.50 4.16
C LEU A 177 3.52 1.15 4.88
N LEU A 178 2.45 0.92 5.66
CA LEU A 178 2.27 -0.33 6.41
C LEU A 178 2.16 -1.54 5.47
N LEU A 179 1.43 -1.39 4.37
CA LEU A 179 1.31 -2.43 3.33
C LEU A 179 2.65 -2.76 2.69
N SER A 180 3.46 -1.76 2.34
CA SER A 180 4.78 -2.00 1.75
C SER A 180 5.70 -2.77 2.70
N ILE A 181 5.76 -2.36 3.98
CA ILE A 181 6.56 -3.03 5.01
C ILE A 181 6.09 -4.46 5.21
N LEU A 182 4.77 -4.66 5.33
CA LEU A 182 4.18 -5.98 5.53
C LEU A 182 4.45 -6.91 4.34
N GLY A 183 4.34 -6.40 3.11
CA GLY A 183 4.65 -7.13 1.90
C GLY A 183 6.12 -7.57 1.83
N PHE A 184 7.06 -6.71 2.21
CA PHE A 184 8.48 -7.08 2.30
C PHE A 184 8.73 -8.15 3.36
N ILE A 185 8.08 -8.07 4.52
CA ILE A 185 8.19 -9.09 5.57
C ILE A 185 7.68 -10.44 5.05
N LEU A 186 6.50 -10.45 4.40
CA LEU A 186 5.91 -11.66 3.82
C LEU A 186 6.81 -12.30 2.75
N ALA A 187 7.41 -11.48 1.88
CA ALA A 187 8.33 -11.93 0.83
C ALA A 187 9.65 -12.51 1.40
N ARG A 188 10.12 -12.01 2.54
CA ARG A 188 11.34 -12.50 3.21
C ARG A 188 11.09 -13.72 4.10
N LYS A 189 9.91 -13.82 4.71
CA LYS A 189 9.53 -14.84 5.69
C LYS A 189 8.71 -16.00 5.10
N GLN A 190 8.68 -16.16 3.78
CA GLN A 190 7.89 -17.22 3.14
C GLN A 190 8.27 -18.62 3.67
N PRO A 191 7.31 -19.40 4.21
CA PRO A 191 7.58 -20.76 4.69
C PRO A 191 7.96 -21.68 3.53
N GLN A 192 8.95 -22.54 3.76
CA GLN A 192 9.28 -23.63 2.84
C GLN A 192 8.11 -24.62 2.76
N ARG A 193 7.91 -25.24 1.59
CA ARG A 193 6.81 -26.19 1.40
C ARG A 193 7.11 -27.47 2.20
N LEU A 194 6.13 -27.94 2.96
CA LEU A 194 6.21 -29.14 3.82
C LEU A 194 6.82 -30.42 3.20
N PRO A 195 6.68 -30.73 1.89
CA PRO A 195 7.30 -31.90 1.28
C PRO A 195 8.83 -31.89 1.33
N GLU A 196 9.43 -30.71 1.19
CA GLU A 196 10.87 -30.51 1.17
C GLU A 196 11.51 -30.81 2.54
N TYR A 197 10.75 -30.58 3.63
CA TYR A 197 11.15 -30.92 4.98
C TYR A 197 11.12 -32.44 5.24
N TYR A 198 10.11 -33.15 4.72
CA TYR A 198 10.04 -34.61 4.84
C TYR A 198 11.18 -35.31 4.08
N ASP A 199 11.52 -34.84 2.89
CA ASP A 199 12.65 -35.37 2.11
C ASP A 199 14.00 -35.06 2.76
N TYR A 200 14.20 -33.84 3.29
CA TYR A 200 15.38 -33.49 4.08
C TYR A 200 15.56 -34.42 5.29
N LEU A 201 14.48 -34.71 6.02
CA LEU A 201 14.54 -35.60 7.18
C LEU A 201 14.79 -37.06 6.79
N ASN A 202 14.16 -37.54 5.72
CA ASN A 202 14.43 -38.86 5.19
C ASN A 202 15.88 -38.99 4.72
N TYR A 203 16.43 -37.93 4.09
CA TYR A 203 17.82 -37.85 3.71
C TYR A 203 18.77 -37.87 4.92
N CYS A 204 18.52 -37.07 5.95
CA CYS A 204 19.31 -37.08 7.20
C CYS A 204 19.20 -38.41 7.96
N LYS A 205 18.03 -39.06 7.92
CA LYS A 205 17.82 -40.38 8.53
C LYS A 205 18.56 -41.48 7.75
N GLY A 206 18.63 -41.36 6.42
CA GLY A 206 19.40 -42.26 5.55
C GLY A 206 20.90 -42.12 5.73
N SER A 207 21.42 -40.89 5.83
CA SER A 207 22.85 -40.64 5.99
C SER A 207 23.41 -41.02 7.37
N SER A 208 22.60 -40.91 8.43
CA SER A 208 22.99 -41.41 9.77
C SER A 208 23.09 -42.95 9.84
N PHE A 209 22.36 -43.66 8.98
CA PHE A 209 22.40 -45.13 8.93
C PHE A 209 23.58 -45.69 8.12
N ASP A 210 24.18 -44.86 7.26
CA ASP A 210 25.34 -45.23 6.44
C ASP A 210 26.67 -44.99 7.18
N GLY A 211 26.75 -43.92 7.99
CA GLY A 211 27.93 -43.63 8.82
C GLY A 211 28.15 -44.56 10.03
N SER A 212 27.17 -45.40 10.40
CA SER A 212 27.35 -46.44 11.43
C SER A 212 27.78 -47.80 10.87
N ARG A 213 28.03 -47.92 9.56
CA ARG A 213 28.48 -49.17 8.94
C ARG A 213 30.00 -49.25 8.73
N ASP A 214 30.76 -48.19 8.99
CA ASP A 214 32.21 -48.11 8.76
C ASP A 214 33.08 -48.18 10.04
N GLU A 215 32.53 -48.60 11.19
CA GLU A 215 33.31 -48.73 12.45
C GLU A 215 33.35 -50.16 13.00
N LYS A 216 33.34 -51.16 12.11
CA LYS A 216 33.67 -52.55 12.47
C LYS A 216 34.53 -53.20 11.38
N GLU A 217 35.82 -52.92 11.42
CA GLU A 217 36.90 -53.89 11.16
C GLU A 217 38.24 -53.23 11.51
N VAL A 218 38.55 -53.23 12.81
CA VAL A 218 39.93 -53.15 13.30
C VAL A 218 40.20 -54.49 13.98
N TYR A 219 41.31 -55.09 13.55
CA TYR A 219 41.92 -56.39 13.88
C TYR A 219 41.51 -57.58 13.00
#